data_AF-Q9W3N2-F1
#
_entry.id   AF-Q9W3N2-F1
#
_cell.length_a   1.000
_cell.length_b   1.000
_cell.length_c   1.000
_cell.angle_alpha   90.00
_cell.angle_beta   90.00
_cell.angle_gamma   90.00
#
_symmetry.space_group_name_H-M   'P 1'
#
loop_
_entity.id
_entity.type
_entity.pdbx_description
1 polymer ?
#
loop_
_entity_poly.entity_id
_entity_poly.type
_entity_poly.pdbx_seq_one_letter_code
_entity_poly.pdbx_strand_id
1 'polypeptide(L)'
;MRSRLFWILAIIYSSLHHIGSGSTSTTLKRPRAGDPFDTFPKNFWQEFSSPFTDTPEDEELEVTETTTHEPFPFFADPYTTLNISTQLSSSVYLHCRVNDLQGKTVSWMRRRGDDLTLITFGQHTYSGDSRYSLEFEEPNDWKLLIQFANERDEGPYECQVSSHPPLVLLVYLTIIVPHVEILDERGSATPEKYYKAGSTIELQCVISKIPHPSSYITWRHGPRLLNYDTSRGGISVKTDMLPGRALSRLYIANANRQDTGNYTCMLGNEITETVVVHVLNGEEPAAMQHANGSRQKANASTMVVLFLVYVCISGSISVAGMNRGLGLGQVWGWGWELRR
;
A
#
# COMPACT_ATOMS: atom_id res chain seq x y z
N MET A 1 -22.09 22.15 16.24
CA MET A 1 -23.09 21.79 15.19
C MET A 1 -22.83 22.41 13.81
N ARG A 2 -22.12 23.54 13.68
CA ARG A 2 -21.80 24.19 12.38
C ARG A 2 -20.94 23.36 11.40
N SER A 3 -20.17 22.37 11.87
CA SER A 3 -19.34 21.54 10.99
C SER A 3 -20.14 20.45 10.24
N ARG A 4 -21.23 19.92 10.81
CA ARG A 4 -21.99 18.82 10.19
C ARG A 4 -22.89 19.27 9.04
N LEU A 5 -23.35 20.52 9.03
CA LEU A 5 -24.21 21.04 7.96
C LEU A 5 -23.44 21.22 6.63
N PHE A 6 -22.15 21.56 6.70
CA PHE A 6 -21.27 21.69 5.53
C PHE A 6 -21.06 20.34 4.83
N TRP A 7 -20.94 19.25 5.59
CA TRP A 7 -20.76 17.91 5.02
C TRP A 7 -22.02 17.39 4.33
N ILE A 8 -23.21 17.66 4.87
CA ILE A 8 -24.47 17.21 4.26
C ILE A 8 -24.71 17.95 2.94
N LEU A 9 -24.43 19.26 2.88
CA LEU A 9 -24.54 20.04 1.65
C LEU A 9 -23.50 19.63 0.60
N ALA A 10 -22.28 19.26 1.01
CA ALA A 10 -21.25 18.76 0.09
C ALA A 10 -21.61 17.40 -0.52
N ILE A 11 -22.26 16.51 0.23
CA ILE A 11 -22.69 15.18 -0.26
C ILE A 11 -23.89 15.30 -1.22
N ILE A 12 -24.77 16.28 -1.01
CA ILE A 12 -25.89 16.55 -1.93
C ILE A 12 -25.37 17.21 -3.23
N TYR A 13 -24.32 18.04 -3.15
CA TYR A 13 -23.69 18.63 -4.34
C TYR A 13 -22.91 17.61 -5.19
N SER A 14 -22.28 16.61 -4.56
CA SER A 14 -21.50 15.59 -5.29
C SER A 14 -22.35 14.49 -5.93
N SER A 15 -23.58 14.27 -5.46
CA SER A 15 -24.49 13.25 -6.00
C SER A 15 -25.34 13.72 -7.19
N LEU A 16 -25.36 15.02 -7.51
CA LEU A 16 -26.15 15.57 -8.61
C LEU A 16 -25.40 15.78 -9.94
N HIS A 17 -24.10 15.47 -10.01
CA HIS A 17 -23.27 15.75 -11.21
C HIS A 17 -22.64 14.50 -11.85
N HIS A 18 -23.34 13.36 -11.85
CA HIS A 18 -22.87 12.15 -12.54
C HIS A 18 -23.99 11.38 -13.27
N ILE A 19 -24.76 12.04 -14.15
CA ILE A 19 -25.63 11.38 -15.14
C ILE A 19 -25.60 12.18 -16.45
N GLY A 20 -25.22 11.54 -17.55
CA GLY A 20 -25.26 12.07 -18.92
C GLY A 20 -23.91 11.98 -19.63
N SER A 21 -23.54 10.85 -20.24
CA SER A 21 -23.94 10.38 -21.58
C SER A 21 -23.23 11.10 -22.74
N GLY A 22 -22.68 10.30 -23.66
CA GLY A 22 -22.65 10.67 -25.08
C GLY A 22 -21.27 10.94 -25.65
N SER A 23 -20.64 9.86 -26.13
CA SER A 23 -19.62 9.88 -27.16
C SER A 23 -20.10 10.63 -28.42
N THR A 24 -19.41 11.68 -28.83
CA THR A 24 -19.48 12.20 -30.20
C THR A 24 -18.10 12.11 -30.83
N SER A 25 -17.98 11.14 -31.74
CA SER A 25 -16.91 11.03 -32.72
C SER A 25 -16.88 12.32 -33.57
N THR A 26 -15.86 13.14 -33.38
CA THR A 26 -15.57 14.25 -34.29
C THR A 26 -14.64 13.74 -35.38
N THR A 27 -15.20 13.60 -36.57
CA THR A 27 -14.51 13.35 -37.83
C THR A 27 -13.39 14.39 -38.00
N LEU A 28 -12.15 13.91 -38.07
CA LEU A 28 -10.97 14.71 -38.42
C LEU A 28 -11.21 15.42 -39.75
N LYS A 29 -11.38 16.75 -39.69
CA LYS A 29 -11.38 17.62 -40.86
C LYS A 29 -10.00 17.56 -41.50
N ARG A 30 -9.99 17.16 -42.78
CA ARG A 30 -8.83 17.18 -43.68
C ARG A 30 -8.21 18.59 -43.70
N PRO A 31 -6.88 18.73 -43.57
CA PRO A 31 -6.21 20.02 -43.58
C PRO A 31 -6.42 20.76 -44.91
N ARG A 32 -6.53 22.08 -44.79
CA ARG A 32 -6.67 23.06 -45.87
C ARG A 32 -5.40 23.03 -46.73
N ALA A 33 -5.56 22.95 -48.04
CA ALA A 33 -4.46 23.00 -49.01
C ALA A 33 -3.55 24.21 -48.77
N GLY A 34 -2.24 23.99 -48.74
CA GLY A 34 -1.23 25.03 -48.53
C GLY A 34 -0.10 24.68 -47.54
N ASP A 35 0.03 23.41 -47.12
CA ASP A 35 1.19 22.98 -46.33
C ASP A 35 2.45 22.95 -47.25
N PRO A 36 3.60 23.56 -46.87
CA PRO A 36 4.78 23.66 -47.73
C PRO A 36 5.31 22.32 -48.27
N PHE A 37 4.92 21.21 -47.65
CA PHE A 37 5.28 19.85 -48.05
C PHE A 37 4.50 19.32 -49.27
N ASP A 38 3.46 20.00 -49.75
CA ASP A 38 2.77 19.62 -51.01
C ASP A 38 3.56 20.02 -52.28
N THR A 39 4.68 20.73 -52.14
CA THR A 39 5.49 21.19 -53.28
C THR A 39 6.51 20.15 -53.75
N PHE A 40 6.64 19.01 -53.07
CA PHE A 40 7.56 17.97 -53.52
C PHE A 40 6.94 17.21 -54.71
N PRO A 41 7.57 17.23 -55.90
CA PRO A 41 7.09 16.45 -57.03
C PRO A 41 7.05 14.97 -56.63
N LYS A 42 5.99 14.26 -57.07
CA LYS A 42 5.63 12.87 -56.71
C LYS A 42 6.73 11.82 -56.96
N ASN A 43 7.83 12.22 -57.58
CA ASN A 43 8.91 11.36 -58.02
C ASN A 43 10.19 11.56 -57.18
N PHE A 44 10.15 12.32 -56.07
CA PHE A 44 11.32 12.54 -55.21
C PHE A 44 11.96 11.22 -54.72
N TRP A 45 11.14 10.21 -54.43
CA TRP A 45 11.63 8.88 -54.04
C TRP A 45 12.21 8.05 -55.20
N GLN A 46 11.96 8.43 -56.47
CA GLN A 46 12.52 7.75 -57.64
C GLN A 46 13.89 8.28 -58.05
N GLU A 47 14.31 9.45 -57.57
CA GLU A 47 15.61 10.05 -57.94
C GLU A 47 16.79 9.45 -57.17
N PHE A 48 16.54 8.83 -56.01
CA PHE A 48 17.56 8.06 -55.28
C PHE A 48 17.82 6.66 -55.87
N SER A 49 17.02 6.24 -56.85
CA SER A 49 17.18 4.96 -57.53
C SER A 49 17.54 5.17 -59.00
N SER A 50 18.71 5.76 -59.29
CA SER A 50 19.31 5.66 -60.62
C SER A 50 20.72 5.07 -60.53
N PRO A 51 21.04 4.03 -61.33
CA PRO A 51 22.25 3.23 -61.17
C PRO A 51 23.47 3.96 -61.73
N PHE A 52 24.53 4.01 -60.93
CA PHE A 52 25.84 4.52 -61.34
C PHE A 52 26.44 3.60 -62.41
N THR A 53 26.97 4.24 -63.45
CA THR A 53 27.65 3.61 -64.59
C THR A 53 28.97 3.01 -64.15
N ASP A 54 29.19 1.76 -64.58
CA ASP A 54 30.36 0.94 -64.35
C ASP A 54 31.68 1.67 -64.68
N THR A 55 32.59 1.72 -63.72
CA THR A 55 34.03 1.72 -63.99
C THR A 55 34.65 0.53 -63.29
N PRO A 56 35.42 -0.33 -63.98
CA PRO A 56 35.79 -1.64 -63.46
C PRO A 56 37.03 -1.57 -62.55
N GLU A 57 36.95 -2.35 -61.48
CA GLU A 57 38.05 -3.17 -60.97
C GLU A 57 39.26 -2.41 -60.40
N ASP A 58 39.04 -1.71 -59.29
CA ASP A 58 40.01 -1.78 -58.19
C ASP A 58 39.39 -2.69 -57.13
N GLU A 59 40.15 -3.70 -56.72
CA GLU A 59 39.77 -4.75 -55.76
C GLU A 59 39.42 -4.13 -54.40
N GLU A 60 38.20 -3.62 -54.27
CA GLU A 60 37.57 -3.37 -52.99
C GLU A 60 37.41 -4.74 -52.32
N LEU A 61 38.32 -5.02 -51.39
CA LEU A 61 38.19 -6.11 -50.44
C LEU A 61 36.73 -6.16 -50.00
N GLU A 62 35.99 -7.18 -50.44
CA GLU A 62 34.67 -7.48 -49.91
C GLU A 62 34.86 -7.63 -48.40
N VAL A 63 34.54 -6.56 -47.67
CA VAL A 63 34.22 -6.67 -46.27
C VAL A 63 32.95 -7.48 -46.27
N THR A 64 33.13 -8.80 -46.24
CA THR A 64 32.12 -9.72 -45.80
C THR A 64 31.74 -9.22 -44.42
N GLU A 65 30.69 -8.40 -44.35
CA GLU A 65 29.97 -8.13 -43.12
C GLU A 65 29.43 -9.49 -42.68
N THR A 66 30.26 -10.25 -42.00
CA THR A 66 29.78 -11.16 -40.98
C THR A 66 29.07 -10.27 -39.98
N THR A 67 27.79 -10.02 -40.21
CA THR A 67 26.88 -9.42 -39.24
C THR A 67 26.64 -10.47 -38.15
N THR A 68 27.70 -10.89 -37.46
CA THR A 68 27.58 -11.50 -36.15
C THR A 68 27.10 -10.38 -35.24
N HIS A 69 25.80 -10.15 -35.21
CA HIS A 69 25.18 -9.23 -34.29
C HIS A 69 25.57 -9.68 -32.88
N GLU A 70 26.42 -8.90 -32.22
CA GLU A 70 26.87 -9.19 -30.86
C GLU A 70 25.63 -9.34 -29.97
N PRO A 71 25.48 -10.43 -29.20
CA PRO A 71 24.30 -10.64 -28.39
C PRO A 71 24.21 -9.57 -27.31
N PHE A 72 23.06 -8.90 -27.22
CA PHE A 72 22.82 -7.84 -26.25
C PHE A 72 22.37 -8.44 -24.91
N PRO A 73 22.79 -7.88 -23.76
CA PRO A 73 22.39 -8.41 -22.47
C PRO A 73 20.87 -8.43 -22.29
N PHE A 74 20.36 -9.43 -21.56
CA PHE A 74 18.94 -9.50 -21.23
C PHE A 74 18.73 -10.23 -19.90
N PHE A 75 17.63 -9.91 -19.21
CA PHE A 75 17.24 -10.62 -17.99
C PHE A 75 16.71 -12.01 -18.33
N ALA A 76 17.13 -13.03 -17.58
CA ALA A 76 16.61 -14.38 -17.75
C ALA A 76 15.13 -14.50 -17.34
N ASP A 77 14.70 -13.67 -16.40
CA ASP A 77 13.28 -13.55 -16.03
C ASP A 77 12.50 -12.83 -17.14
N PRO A 78 11.37 -13.41 -17.62
CA PRO A 78 10.58 -12.81 -18.70
C PRO A 78 9.76 -11.60 -18.25
N TYR A 79 9.72 -11.34 -16.94
CA TYR A 79 8.95 -10.25 -16.34
C TYR A 79 9.87 -9.08 -16.01
N THR A 80 9.40 -7.85 -16.26
CA THR A 80 10.11 -6.63 -15.86
C THR A 80 9.95 -6.30 -14.37
N THR A 81 8.99 -6.95 -13.70
CA THR A 81 8.67 -6.75 -12.29
C THR A 81 8.49 -8.08 -11.56
N LEU A 82 9.18 -8.27 -10.44
CA LEU A 82 9.09 -9.45 -9.58
C LEU A 82 8.58 -9.05 -8.19
N ASN A 83 7.75 -9.90 -7.58
CA ASN A 83 7.28 -9.71 -6.21
C ASN A 83 7.89 -10.79 -5.32
N ILE A 84 8.62 -10.38 -4.29
CA ILE A 84 9.28 -11.28 -3.34
C ILE A 84 8.79 -10.92 -1.94
N SER A 85 8.41 -11.93 -1.16
CA SER A 85 8.00 -11.75 0.23
C SER A 85 8.96 -12.47 1.16
N THR A 86 9.35 -11.81 2.25
CA THR A 86 10.20 -12.42 3.28
C THR A 86 9.70 -12.10 4.68
N GLN A 87 10.16 -12.82 5.71
CA GLN A 87 9.75 -12.55 7.10
C GLN A 87 10.61 -11.44 7.72
N LEU A 88 10.00 -10.69 8.64
CA LEU A 88 10.75 -9.92 9.63
C LEU A 88 11.91 -10.74 10.24
N SER A 89 13.07 -10.12 10.39
CA SER A 89 14.34 -10.66 10.93
C SER A 89 14.99 -11.80 10.14
N SER A 90 14.39 -12.24 9.04
CA SER A 90 15.00 -13.25 8.15
C SER A 90 15.95 -12.62 7.13
N SER A 91 16.84 -13.43 6.58
CA SER A 91 17.68 -13.02 5.44
C SER A 91 17.00 -13.39 4.13
N VAL A 92 17.04 -12.49 3.15
CA VAL A 92 16.44 -12.70 1.82
C VAL A 92 17.45 -12.43 0.72
N TYR A 93 17.36 -13.21 -0.36
CA TYR A 93 18.09 -12.99 -1.59
C TYR A 93 17.15 -12.44 -2.66
N LEU A 94 17.50 -11.30 -3.24
CA LEU A 94 16.88 -10.79 -4.46
C LEU A 94 17.74 -11.25 -5.63
N HIS A 95 17.17 -12.07 -6.50
CA HIS A 95 17.88 -12.63 -7.65
C HIS A 95 17.82 -11.67 -8.83
N CYS A 96 18.91 -11.61 -9.60
CA CYS A 96 18.95 -10.89 -10.86
C CYS A 96 19.86 -11.63 -11.83
N ARG A 97 19.24 -12.42 -12.71
CA ARG A 97 19.94 -13.25 -13.68
C ARG A 97 20.07 -12.52 -14.99
N VAL A 98 21.31 -12.25 -15.43
CA VAL A 98 21.60 -11.47 -16.65
C VAL A 98 22.44 -12.30 -17.61
N ASN A 99 21.85 -12.65 -18.75
CA ASN A 99 22.56 -13.33 -19.84
C ASN A 99 23.28 -12.32 -20.72
N ASP A 100 24.31 -12.79 -21.43
CA ASP A 100 25.05 -12.01 -22.43
C ASP A 100 25.52 -10.64 -21.91
N LEU A 101 26.08 -10.60 -20.70
CA LEU A 101 26.48 -9.35 -20.05
C LEU A 101 27.53 -8.55 -20.84
N GLN A 102 28.34 -9.19 -21.71
CA GLN A 102 29.32 -8.57 -22.63
C GLN A 102 30.11 -7.40 -22.00
N GLY A 103 30.75 -7.63 -20.86
CA GLY A 103 31.58 -6.64 -20.15
C GLY A 103 30.80 -5.47 -19.53
N LYS A 104 29.47 -5.47 -19.58
CA LYS A 104 28.63 -4.53 -18.84
C LYS A 104 28.61 -4.91 -17.35
N THR A 105 28.03 -4.04 -16.54
CA THR A 105 28.03 -4.17 -15.09
C THR A 105 26.60 -4.18 -14.58
N VAL A 106 26.32 -5.09 -13.65
CA VAL A 106 25.06 -5.15 -12.92
C VAL A 106 25.17 -4.31 -11.65
N SER A 107 24.13 -3.56 -11.34
CA SER A 107 24.03 -2.73 -10.14
C SER A 107 22.69 -2.94 -9.46
N TRP A 108 22.70 -3.00 -8.13
CA TRP A 108 21.48 -2.97 -7.35
C TRP A 108 21.25 -1.57 -6.80
N MET A 109 20.02 -1.09 -6.95
CA MET A 109 19.58 0.20 -6.45
C MET A 109 18.31 0.06 -5.64
N ARG A 110 18.11 1.00 -4.72
CA ARG A 110 16.88 1.08 -3.93
C ARG A 110 16.15 2.36 -4.28
N ARG A 111 14.85 2.26 -4.54
CA ARG A 111 14.00 3.42 -4.81
C ARG A 111 13.17 3.78 -3.59
N ARG A 112 13.25 5.03 -3.14
CA ARG A 112 12.46 5.56 -2.03
C ARG A 112 11.79 6.87 -2.46
N GLY A 113 10.52 6.78 -2.85
CA GLY A 113 9.85 7.88 -3.54
C GLY A 113 10.54 8.15 -4.88
N ASP A 114 11.02 9.39 -5.07
CA ASP A 114 11.76 9.82 -6.26
C ASP A 114 13.29 9.66 -6.12
N ASP A 115 13.78 9.27 -4.93
CA ASP A 115 15.21 9.09 -4.66
C ASP A 115 15.67 7.68 -5.05
N LEU A 116 16.82 7.60 -5.72
CA LEU A 116 17.46 6.36 -6.16
C LEU A 116 18.83 6.25 -5.48
N THR A 117 18.98 5.29 -4.58
CA THR A 117 20.23 5.09 -3.84
C THR A 117 20.94 3.85 -4.35
N LEU A 118 22.22 3.99 -4.71
CA LEU A 118 23.08 2.89 -5.13
C LEU A 118 23.37 1.95 -3.96
N ILE A 119 23.11 0.65 -4.13
CA ILE A 119 23.45 -0.38 -3.16
C ILE A 119 24.75 -1.06 -3.56
N THR A 120 24.82 -1.55 -4.80
CA THR A 120 25.98 -2.28 -5.33
C THR A 120 26.29 -1.85 -6.75
N PHE A 121 27.55 -1.96 -7.15
CA PHE A 121 27.98 -1.79 -8.52
C PHE A 121 29.04 -2.84 -8.85
N GLY A 122 28.72 -3.75 -9.78
CA GLY A 122 29.54 -4.93 -10.04
C GLY A 122 29.59 -5.81 -8.79
N GLN A 123 30.79 -6.24 -8.40
CA GLN A 123 31.02 -7.09 -7.22
C GLN A 123 31.22 -6.30 -5.90
N HIS A 124 30.94 -5.00 -5.89
CA HIS A 124 31.21 -4.12 -4.74
C HIS A 124 29.92 -3.52 -4.17
N THR A 125 29.79 -3.51 -2.84
CA THR A 125 28.72 -2.83 -2.11
C THR A 125 29.12 -1.40 -1.77
N TYR A 126 28.27 -0.43 -2.14
CA TYR A 126 28.42 1.01 -1.88
C TYR A 126 27.45 1.55 -0.82
N SER A 127 26.42 0.78 -0.45
CA SER A 127 25.50 1.17 0.62
C SER A 127 26.22 1.28 1.96
N GLY A 128 25.83 2.28 2.76
CA GLY A 128 26.24 2.39 4.17
C GLY A 128 25.51 1.42 5.12
N ASP A 129 24.48 0.72 4.64
CA ASP A 129 23.79 -0.32 5.41
C ASP A 129 24.58 -1.64 5.33
N SER A 130 25.18 -2.05 6.46
CA SER A 130 26.03 -3.24 6.56
C SER A 130 25.29 -4.57 6.36
N ARG A 131 23.95 -4.55 6.30
CA ARG A 131 23.13 -5.75 6.07
C ARG A 131 23.03 -6.12 4.59
N TYR A 132 23.40 -5.20 3.70
CA TYR A 132 23.42 -5.44 2.26
C TYR A 132 24.75 -6.05 1.84
N SER A 133 24.70 -7.16 1.11
CA SER A 133 25.88 -7.75 0.49
C SER A 133 25.52 -8.33 -0.88
N LEU A 134 26.46 -8.29 -1.81
CA LEU A 134 26.31 -8.96 -3.09
C LEU A 134 26.89 -10.37 -3.02
N GLU A 135 26.16 -11.34 -3.54
CA GLU A 135 26.62 -12.71 -3.75
C GLU A 135 26.40 -13.08 -5.22
N PHE A 136 27.49 -13.13 -5.99
CA PHE A 136 27.43 -13.59 -7.38
C PHE A 136 27.45 -15.13 -7.41
N GLU A 137 26.42 -15.73 -7.98
CA GLU A 137 26.32 -17.16 -8.22
C GLU A 137 26.49 -17.43 -9.71
N GLU A 138 27.53 -18.18 -10.06
CA GLU A 138 27.83 -18.53 -11.44
C GLU A 138 26.67 -19.33 -12.09
N PRO A 139 26.38 -19.11 -13.39
CA PRO A 139 27.15 -18.28 -14.33
C PRO A 139 26.71 -16.81 -14.41
N ASN A 140 25.54 -16.45 -13.86
CA ASN A 140 24.88 -15.20 -14.26
C ASN A 140 23.93 -14.61 -13.20
N ASP A 141 23.88 -15.10 -11.96
CA ASP A 141 22.94 -14.64 -10.94
C ASP A 141 23.60 -13.66 -9.96
N TRP A 142 23.16 -12.41 -10.00
CA TRP A 142 23.65 -11.32 -9.18
C TRP A 142 22.75 -11.14 -7.96
N LYS A 143 22.95 -11.93 -6.91
CA LYS A 143 22.05 -11.95 -5.75
C LYS A 143 22.36 -10.80 -4.79
N LEU A 144 21.36 -9.97 -4.48
CA LEU A 144 21.43 -9.03 -3.37
C LEU A 144 20.92 -9.71 -2.11
N LEU A 145 21.81 -9.94 -1.14
CA LEU A 145 21.45 -10.40 0.19
C LEU A 145 21.08 -9.21 1.08
N ILE A 146 19.92 -9.31 1.72
CA ILE A 146 19.47 -8.39 2.76
C ILE A 146 19.34 -9.20 4.06
N GLN A 147 20.25 -8.96 5.00
CA GLN A 147 20.25 -9.62 6.30
C GLN A 147 19.29 -8.95 7.28
N PHE A 148 18.69 -9.74 8.17
CA PHE A 148 17.81 -9.26 9.24
C PHE A 148 16.75 -8.27 8.73
N ALA A 149 15.96 -8.70 7.74
CA ALA A 149 14.99 -7.85 7.07
C ALA A 149 14.04 -7.19 8.07
N ASN A 150 13.82 -5.90 7.95
CA ASN A 150 12.94 -5.14 8.83
C ASN A 150 11.81 -4.48 8.03
N GLU A 151 10.76 -3.98 8.69
CA GLU A 151 9.61 -3.36 8.02
C GLU A 151 10.00 -2.21 7.09
N ARG A 152 11.07 -1.48 7.42
CA ARG A 152 11.54 -0.36 6.60
C ARG A 152 12.19 -0.81 5.31
N ASP A 153 12.53 -2.10 5.15
CA ASP A 153 13.11 -2.65 3.93
C ASP A 153 12.08 -2.88 2.83
N GLU A 154 10.79 -2.87 3.17
CA GLU A 154 9.70 -3.00 2.21
C GLU A 154 9.77 -1.94 1.11
N GLY A 155 9.52 -2.36 -0.13
CA GLY A 155 9.43 -1.49 -1.29
C GLY A 155 10.25 -1.95 -2.50
N PRO A 156 10.42 -1.05 -3.49
CA PRO A 156 11.05 -1.36 -4.76
C PRO A 156 12.59 -1.31 -4.71
N TYR A 157 13.20 -2.38 -5.22
CA TYR A 157 14.61 -2.51 -5.55
C TYR A 157 14.76 -2.66 -7.07
N GLU A 158 15.82 -2.12 -7.64
CA GLU A 158 16.08 -2.17 -9.07
C GLU A 158 17.41 -2.86 -9.32
N CYS A 159 17.38 -3.93 -10.10
CA CYS A 159 18.57 -4.45 -10.72
C CYS A 159 18.74 -3.76 -12.08
N GLN A 160 19.84 -3.06 -12.26
CA GLN A 160 20.14 -2.33 -13.49
C GLN A 160 21.40 -2.86 -14.18
N VAL A 161 21.34 -2.96 -15.51
CA VAL A 161 22.49 -3.32 -16.37
C VAL A 161 22.98 -2.06 -17.08
N SER A 162 24.29 -1.81 -17.06
CA SER A 162 24.93 -0.64 -17.68
C SER A 162 25.00 -0.67 -19.22
N SER A 163 24.01 -1.27 -19.87
CA SER A 163 23.83 -1.23 -21.32
C SER A 163 23.34 0.14 -21.80
N HIS A 164 23.34 0.37 -23.11
CA HIS A 164 22.80 1.60 -23.72
C HIS A 164 21.67 1.22 -24.69
N PRO A 165 20.39 1.42 -24.33
CA PRO A 165 19.89 2.00 -23.07
C PRO A 165 20.03 1.05 -21.85
N PRO A 166 19.98 1.57 -20.60
CA PRO A 166 20.02 0.74 -19.40
C PRO A 166 18.81 -0.19 -19.31
N LEU A 167 19.05 -1.45 -18.96
CA LEU A 167 17.97 -2.40 -18.64
C LEU A 167 17.68 -2.35 -17.15
N VAL A 168 16.39 -2.39 -16.79
CA VAL A 168 15.93 -2.30 -15.40
C VAL A 168 14.95 -3.45 -15.11
N LEU A 169 15.27 -4.23 -14.08
CA LEU A 169 14.39 -5.23 -13.48
C LEU A 169 13.97 -4.73 -12.10
N LEU A 170 12.66 -4.55 -11.91
CA LEU A 170 12.10 -4.09 -10.65
C LEU A 170 11.75 -5.28 -9.75
N VAL A 171 12.24 -5.28 -8.52
CA VAL A 171 11.93 -6.30 -7.51
C VAL A 171 11.24 -5.61 -6.34
N TYR A 172 9.95 -5.91 -6.14
CA TYR A 172 9.19 -5.41 -5.00
C TYR A 172 9.33 -6.39 -3.83
N LEU A 173 10.02 -5.94 -2.76
CA LEU A 173 10.18 -6.70 -1.54
C LEU A 173 9.04 -6.37 -0.57
N THR A 174 8.28 -7.38 -0.13
CA THR A 174 7.25 -7.28 0.91
C THR A 174 7.73 -7.93 2.19
N ILE A 175 7.56 -7.27 3.33
CA ILE A 175 7.97 -7.81 4.63
C ILE A 175 6.74 -8.34 5.37
N ILE A 176 6.68 -9.66 5.51
CA ILE A 176 5.62 -10.34 6.25
C ILE A 176 5.90 -10.20 7.74
N VAL A 177 5.14 -9.32 8.39
CA VAL A 177 5.12 -9.12 9.85
C VAL A 177 3.99 -9.97 10.46
N PRO A 178 4.32 -10.92 11.36
CA PRO A 178 3.31 -11.66 12.11
C PRO A 178 2.45 -10.73 12.96
N HIS A 179 1.14 -10.97 12.98
CA HIS A 179 0.18 -10.18 13.76
C HIS A 179 -0.47 -11.04 14.83
N VAL A 180 -0.43 -10.59 16.09
CA VAL A 180 -0.88 -11.32 17.27
C VAL A 180 -2.11 -10.63 17.85
N GLU A 181 -3.17 -11.40 18.11
CA GLU A 181 -4.41 -10.89 18.69
C GLU A 181 -4.91 -11.84 19.79
N ILE A 182 -5.35 -11.28 20.91
CA ILE A 182 -6.05 -12.04 21.96
C ILE A 182 -7.55 -11.80 21.81
N LEU A 183 -8.29 -12.89 21.61
CA LEU A 183 -9.71 -12.85 21.24
C LEU A 183 -10.63 -13.17 22.42
N ASP A 184 -11.81 -12.55 22.40
CA ASP A 184 -12.94 -12.90 23.24
C ASP A 184 -13.73 -14.11 22.68
N GLU A 185 -14.82 -14.48 23.35
CA GLU A 185 -15.70 -15.58 22.94
C GLU A 185 -16.43 -15.30 21.62
N ARG A 186 -16.52 -14.03 21.20
CA ARG A 186 -17.12 -13.59 19.94
C ARG A 186 -16.10 -13.52 18.80
N GLY A 187 -14.82 -13.81 19.08
CA GLY A 187 -13.73 -13.74 18.11
C GLY A 187 -13.24 -12.32 17.83
N SER A 188 -13.56 -11.35 18.68
CA SER A 188 -13.09 -9.97 18.58
C SER A 188 -11.89 -9.74 19.49
N ALA A 189 -10.93 -8.91 19.05
CA ALA A 189 -9.81 -8.51 19.89
C ALA A 189 -10.32 -7.77 21.13
N THR A 190 -9.83 -8.14 22.32
CA THR A 190 -10.23 -7.53 23.59
C THR A 190 -9.02 -7.13 24.43
N PRO A 191 -8.97 -5.91 24.99
CA PRO A 191 -7.91 -5.50 25.91
C PRO A 191 -8.09 -6.09 27.32
N GLU A 192 -9.31 -6.52 27.66
CA GLU A 192 -9.65 -6.98 29.01
C GLU A 192 -10.55 -8.22 28.99
N LYS A 193 -10.40 -9.13 29.97
CA LYS A 193 -11.33 -10.25 30.21
C LYS A 193 -11.64 -10.40 31.70
N TYR A 194 -12.89 -10.76 31.99
CA TYR A 194 -13.42 -10.87 33.34
C TYR A 194 -13.84 -12.32 33.63
N TYR A 195 -13.37 -12.87 34.74
CA TYR A 195 -13.68 -14.22 35.19
C TYR A 195 -14.20 -14.21 36.62
N LYS A 196 -14.97 -15.24 37.00
CA LYS A 196 -15.44 -15.42 38.37
C LYS A 196 -14.42 -16.22 39.16
N ALA A 197 -14.26 -15.93 40.44
CA ALA A 197 -13.47 -16.76 41.34
C ALA A 197 -13.98 -18.21 41.32
N GLY A 198 -13.06 -19.17 41.21
CA GLY A 198 -13.34 -20.59 41.05
C GLY A 198 -13.58 -21.05 39.61
N SER A 199 -13.77 -20.15 38.63
CA SER A 199 -13.96 -20.55 37.23
C SER A 199 -12.64 -20.92 36.55
N THR A 200 -12.71 -21.37 35.30
CA THR A 200 -11.54 -21.58 34.44
C THR A 200 -11.31 -20.35 33.58
N ILE A 201 -10.10 -19.77 33.61
CA ILE A 201 -9.69 -18.73 32.65
C ILE A 201 -9.38 -19.40 31.32
N GLU A 202 -9.93 -18.89 30.23
CA GLU A 202 -9.64 -19.35 28.86
C GLU A 202 -9.24 -18.15 27.97
N LEU A 203 -7.95 -18.04 27.68
CA LEU A 203 -7.43 -17.03 26.76
C LEU A 203 -7.11 -17.67 25.41
N GLN A 204 -7.58 -17.02 24.35
CA GLN A 204 -7.35 -17.44 22.98
C GLN A 204 -6.47 -16.43 22.27
N CYS A 205 -5.29 -16.85 21.86
CA CYS A 205 -4.36 -16.06 21.07
C CYS A 205 -4.32 -16.58 19.64
N VAL A 206 -4.59 -15.70 18.69
CA VAL A 206 -4.49 -15.95 17.26
C VAL A 206 -3.28 -15.20 16.73
N ILE A 207 -2.43 -15.91 16.01
CA ILE A 207 -1.28 -15.33 15.34
C ILE A 207 -1.43 -15.59 13.86
N SER A 208 -1.38 -14.54 13.05
CA SER A 208 -1.52 -14.60 11.59
C SER A 208 -0.22 -14.18 10.91
N LYS A 209 -0.09 -14.48 9.62
CA LYS A 209 1.10 -14.18 8.81
C LYS A 209 2.38 -14.87 9.34
N ILE A 210 2.24 -16.11 9.81
CA ILE A 210 3.36 -16.92 10.28
C ILE A 210 3.96 -17.65 9.07
N PRO A 211 5.25 -17.45 8.75
CA PRO A 211 5.84 -18.04 7.54
C PRO A 211 6.24 -19.50 7.71
N HIS A 212 6.77 -19.88 8.88
CA HIS A 212 7.11 -21.27 9.21
C HIS A 212 6.87 -21.52 10.72
N PRO A 213 6.30 -22.66 11.12
CA PRO A 213 5.96 -22.96 12.52
C PRO A 213 7.18 -23.27 13.42
N SER A 214 8.38 -22.77 13.10
CA SER A 214 9.57 -22.95 13.94
C SER A 214 9.58 -22.04 15.17
N SER A 215 8.79 -20.96 15.17
CA SER A 215 8.64 -20.08 16.32
C SER A 215 7.70 -20.69 17.36
N TYR A 216 8.16 -20.75 18.61
CA TYR A 216 7.38 -21.23 19.74
C TYR A 216 6.48 -20.11 20.28
N ILE A 217 5.22 -20.44 20.58
CA ILE A 217 4.24 -19.49 21.14
C ILE A 217 4.22 -19.65 22.65
N THR A 218 4.37 -18.54 23.36
CA THR A 218 4.43 -18.53 24.81
C THR A 218 3.42 -17.59 25.45
N TRP A 219 2.99 -17.97 26.64
CA TRP A 219 2.12 -17.19 27.50
C TRP A 219 2.86 -16.79 28.76
N ARG A 220 2.74 -15.52 29.13
CA ARG A 220 3.40 -14.94 30.30
C ARG A 220 2.39 -14.18 31.16
N HIS A 221 2.44 -14.35 32.48
CA HIS A 221 1.70 -13.55 33.45
C HIS A 221 2.67 -12.69 34.24
N GLY A 222 2.69 -11.38 33.97
CA GLY A 222 3.74 -10.49 34.47
C GLY A 222 5.14 -10.98 34.03
N PRO A 223 6.05 -11.35 34.96
CA PRO A 223 7.36 -11.92 34.62
C PRO A 223 7.36 -13.45 34.45
N ARG A 224 6.27 -14.14 34.81
CA ARG A 224 6.22 -15.60 34.95
C ARG A 224 5.76 -16.28 33.65
N LEU A 225 6.59 -17.16 33.11
CA LEU A 225 6.25 -17.99 31.94
C LEU A 225 5.29 -19.12 32.37
N LEU A 226 4.18 -19.30 31.64
CA LEU A 226 3.11 -20.24 32.03
C LEU A 226 3.18 -21.59 31.31
N ASN A 227 3.80 -21.66 30.13
CA ASN A 227 3.78 -22.86 29.27
C ASN A 227 4.27 -24.15 29.96
N TYR A 228 5.24 -24.02 30.86
CA TYR A 228 5.89 -25.15 31.55
C TYR A 228 5.73 -25.06 33.07
N ASP A 229 4.85 -24.20 33.54
CA ASP A 229 4.70 -23.90 34.94
C ASP A 229 3.84 -24.93 35.65
N THR A 230 4.48 -25.70 36.52
CA THR A 230 3.86 -26.75 37.32
C THR A 230 3.59 -26.33 38.76
N SER A 231 4.02 -25.14 39.18
CA SER A 231 4.05 -24.75 40.60
C SER A 231 2.67 -24.57 41.24
N ARG A 232 1.68 -24.07 40.48
CA ARG A 232 0.29 -23.93 40.95
C ARG A 232 -0.60 -25.13 40.57
N GLY A 233 -0.22 -25.87 39.52
CA GLY A 233 -1.08 -26.86 38.87
C GLY A 233 -2.27 -26.26 38.10
N GLY A 234 -2.94 -27.06 37.28
CA GLY A 234 -4.14 -26.63 36.55
C GLY A 234 -3.91 -25.53 35.49
N ILE A 235 -2.66 -25.26 35.10
CA ILE A 235 -2.32 -24.49 33.90
C ILE A 235 -2.16 -25.47 32.74
N SER A 236 -2.78 -25.18 31.60
CA SER A 236 -2.58 -25.93 30.37
C SER A 236 -2.50 -24.97 29.18
N VAL A 237 -1.50 -25.17 28.31
CA VAL A 237 -1.36 -24.43 27.06
C VAL A 237 -1.45 -25.42 25.91
N LYS A 238 -2.39 -25.17 24.99
CA LYS A 238 -2.52 -25.94 23.75
C LYS A 238 -2.31 -25.02 22.57
N THR A 239 -1.38 -25.37 21.67
CA THR A 239 -1.08 -24.60 20.48
C THR A 239 -1.32 -25.44 19.24
N ASP A 240 -2.28 -25.00 18.42
CA ASP A 240 -2.60 -25.59 17.12
C ASP A 240 -1.89 -24.76 16.03
N MET A 241 -0.94 -25.37 15.31
CA MET A 241 -0.25 -24.75 14.17
C MET A 241 -1.02 -25.04 12.88
N LEU A 242 -1.44 -24.00 12.17
CA LEU A 242 -2.13 -24.06 10.88
C LEU A 242 -1.26 -23.42 9.78
N PRO A 243 -1.57 -23.63 8.49
CA PRO A 243 -0.87 -22.92 7.41
C PRO A 243 -1.03 -21.40 7.56
N GLY A 244 0.07 -20.66 7.71
CA GLY A 244 0.06 -19.21 7.82
C GLY A 244 -0.53 -18.65 9.13
N ARG A 245 -0.99 -19.51 10.05
CA ARG A 245 -1.75 -19.11 11.24
C ARG A 245 -1.47 -20.06 12.41
N ALA A 246 -1.48 -19.55 13.64
CA ALA A 246 -1.45 -20.37 14.84
C ALA A 246 -2.54 -19.93 15.81
N LEU A 247 -3.01 -20.91 16.59
CA LEU A 247 -4.05 -20.72 17.59
C LEU A 247 -3.56 -21.32 18.90
N SER A 248 -3.23 -20.46 19.87
CA SER A 248 -2.82 -20.88 21.20
C SER A 248 -3.94 -20.60 22.21
N ARG A 249 -4.27 -21.61 23.03
CA ARG A 249 -5.25 -21.52 24.10
C ARG A 249 -4.58 -21.76 25.43
N LEU A 250 -4.74 -20.82 26.35
CA LEU A 250 -4.28 -20.90 27.74
C LEU A 250 -5.49 -21.16 28.64
N TYR A 251 -5.40 -22.23 29.43
CA TYR A 251 -6.37 -22.61 30.44
C TYR A 251 -5.76 -22.49 31.83
N ILE A 252 -6.46 -21.84 32.76
CA ILE A 252 -6.07 -21.76 34.17
C ILE A 252 -7.28 -22.14 35.02
N ALA A 253 -7.23 -23.33 35.63
CA ALA A 253 -8.29 -23.83 36.48
C ALA A 253 -8.32 -23.14 37.85
N ASN A 254 -9.49 -23.12 38.48
CA ASN A 254 -9.74 -22.57 39.82
C ASN A 254 -9.18 -21.14 39.98
N ALA A 255 -9.69 -20.23 39.15
CA ALA A 255 -9.25 -18.84 39.10
C ALA A 255 -9.41 -18.16 40.46
N ASN A 256 -8.38 -17.45 40.91
CA ASN A 256 -8.40 -16.72 42.17
C ASN A 256 -7.87 -15.29 41.98
N ARG A 257 -7.93 -14.46 43.02
CA ARG A 257 -7.50 -13.06 42.95
C ARG A 257 -6.04 -12.88 42.52
N GLN A 258 -5.15 -13.83 42.82
CA GLN A 258 -3.74 -13.75 42.41
C GLN A 258 -3.54 -14.00 40.91
N ASP A 259 -4.51 -14.64 40.24
CA ASP A 259 -4.51 -14.79 38.78
C ASP A 259 -4.96 -13.50 38.07
N THR A 260 -5.32 -12.42 38.79
CA THR A 260 -5.59 -11.11 38.18
C THR A 260 -4.27 -10.47 37.70
N GLY A 261 -4.28 -9.90 36.49
CA GLY A 261 -3.14 -9.17 35.95
C GLY A 261 -2.98 -9.29 34.45
N ASN A 262 -1.78 -8.97 33.98
CA ASN A 262 -1.47 -8.89 32.55
C ASN A 262 -1.00 -10.25 32.03
N TYR A 263 -1.73 -10.78 31.04
CA TYR A 263 -1.38 -11.98 30.31
C TYR A 263 -0.91 -11.61 28.91
N THR A 264 0.33 -11.97 28.59
CA THR A 264 0.96 -11.68 27.31
C THR A 264 1.10 -12.97 26.51
N CYS A 265 0.55 -12.99 25.28
CA CYS A 265 0.86 -14.00 24.27
C CYS A 265 2.04 -13.51 23.42
N MET A 266 3.03 -14.36 23.18
CA MET A 266 4.27 -13.99 22.49
C MET A 266 4.63 -15.00 21.41
N LEU A 267 4.99 -14.51 20.22
CA LEU A 267 5.67 -15.28 19.18
C LEU A 267 7.17 -14.95 19.25
N GLY A 268 7.97 -15.88 19.76
CA GLY A 268 9.34 -15.55 20.16
C GLY A 268 9.35 -14.49 21.25
N ASN A 269 10.21 -13.46 21.11
CA ASN A 269 10.39 -12.42 22.15
C ASN A 269 9.94 -11.01 21.72
N GLU A 270 9.81 -10.75 20.43
CA GLU A 270 9.57 -9.39 19.90
C GLU A 270 8.09 -9.13 19.60
N ILE A 271 7.36 -10.16 19.15
CA ILE A 271 5.98 -10.00 18.69
C ILE A 271 5.04 -10.47 19.80
N THR A 272 4.36 -9.53 20.45
CA THR A 272 3.58 -9.81 21.65
C THR A 272 2.26 -9.04 21.66
N GLU A 273 1.24 -9.62 22.29
CA GLU A 273 -0.05 -8.96 22.57
C GLU A 273 -0.44 -9.24 24.03
N THR A 274 -1.04 -8.26 24.72
CA THR A 274 -1.34 -8.37 26.15
C THR A 274 -2.80 -8.09 26.45
N VAL A 275 -3.42 -8.95 27.25
CA VAL A 275 -4.77 -8.79 27.78
C VAL A 275 -4.72 -8.66 29.30
N VAL A 276 -5.55 -7.79 29.86
CA VAL A 276 -5.72 -7.67 31.32
C VAL A 276 -6.84 -8.61 31.76
N VAL A 277 -6.53 -9.48 32.71
CA VAL A 277 -7.51 -10.42 33.28
C VAL A 277 -7.91 -9.96 34.68
N HIS A 278 -9.22 -9.88 34.92
CA HIS A 278 -9.81 -9.56 36.21
C HIS A 278 -10.58 -10.75 36.77
N VAL A 279 -10.22 -11.20 37.98
CA VAL A 279 -10.96 -12.25 38.69
C VAL A 279 -11.85 -11.62 39.75
N LEU A 280 -13.15 -11.65 39.51
CA LEU A 280 -14.19 -11.10 40.38
C LEU A 280 -14.58 -12.14 41.43
N ASN A 281 -14.63 -11.74 42.70
CA ASN A 281 -15.30 -12.56 43.71
C ASN A 281 -16.79 -12.63 43.36
N GLY A 282 -17.45 -13.76 43.65
CA GLY A 282 -18.85 -14.03 43.28
C GLY A 282 -19.91 -13.08 43.89
N GLU A 283 -19.52 -11.95 44.45
CA GLU A 283 -20.44 -10.84 44.73
C GLU A 283 -20.72 -10.11 43.42
N GLU A 284 -22.00 -9.99 43.06
CA GLU A 284 -22.48 -9.24 41.89
C GLU A 284 -21.68 -7.93 41.76
N PRO A 285 -20.95 -7.68 40.65
CA PRO A 285 -20.16 -6.46 40.52
C PRO A 285 -21.09 -5.27 40.75
N ALA A 286 -20.77 -4.47 41.77
CA ALA A 286 -21.62 -3.38 42.23
C ALA A 286 -22.08 -2.55 41.02
N ALA A 287 -23.40 -2.58 40.82
CA ALA A 287 -24.16 -2.02 39.72
C ALA A 287 -23.38 -1.09 38.78
N MET A 288 -23.22 -1.51 37.52
CA MET A 288 -23.02 -0.57 36.42
C MET A 288 -24.27 0.31 36.38
N GLN A 289 -24.21 1.44 37.09
CA GLN A 289 -25.19 2.50 36.91
C GLN A 289 -24.99 2.97 35.48
N HIS A 290 -25.79 2.46 34.54
CA HIS A 290 -26.16 3.30 33.43
C HIS A 290 -26.64 4.58 34.09
N ALA A 291 -25.84 5.64 34.02
CA ALA A 291 -26.36 6.97 34.19
C ALA A 291 -27.52 6.99 33.21
N ASN A 292 -28.74 6.87 33.74
CA ASN A 292 -29.96 7.00 33.00
C ASN A 292 -29.84 8.41 32.50
N GLY A 293 -29.26 8.56 31.30
CA GLY A 293 -28.81 9.81 30.77
C GLY A 293 -30.02 10.66 30.85
N SER A 294 -30.02 11.60 31.79
CA SER A 294 -31.19 12.38 32.12
C SER A 294 -31.64 12.86 30.77
N ARG A 295 -32.78 12.35 30.32
CA ARG A 295 -33.44 12.87 29.13
C ARG A 295 -33.72 14.27 29.60
N GLN A 296 -32.78 15.19 29.32
CA GLN A 296 -33.05 16.59 29.37
C GLN A 296 -34.22 16.65 28.43
N LYS A 297 -35.42 16.70 29.02
CA LYS A 297 -36.58 17.24 28.35
C LYS A 297 -36.01 18.56 27.89
N ALA A 298 -35.62 18.64 26.63
CA ALA A 298 -35.39 19.89 25.98
C ALA A 298 -36.69 20.62 26.26
N ASN A 299 -36.67 21.51 27.24
CA ASN A 299 -37.85 22.27 27.61
C ASN A 299 -38.33 22.81 26.29
N ALA A 300 -39.55 22.47 25.86
CA ALA A 300 -40.06 22.93 24.57
C ALA A 300 -39.87 24.46 24.45
N SER A 301 -39.91 25.16 25.60
CA SER A 301 -39.53 26.55 25.77
C SER A 301 -38.12 26.93 25.27
N THR A 302 -37.05 26.18 25.54
CA THR A 302 -35.70 26.54 25.07
C THR A 302 -35.52 26.32 23.57
N MET A 303 -36.14 25.28 23.01
CA MET A 303 -36.15 25.07 21.54
C MET A 303 -36.96 26.14 20.82
N VAL A 304 -38.11 26.55 21.38
CA VAL A 304 -38.92 27.66 20.84
C VAL A 304 -38.15 28.98 20.92
N VAL A 305 -37.48 29.28 22.03
CA VAL A 305 -36.66 30.51 22.18
C VAL A 305 -35.51 30.52 21.17
N LEU A 306 -34.78 29.42 20.98
CA LEU A 306 -33.71 29.35 19.98
C LEU A 306 -34.24 29.49 18.55
N PHE A 307 -35.42 28.95 18.26
CA PHE A 307 -36.08 29.10 16.97
C PHE A 307 -36.53 30.55 16.73
N LEU A 308 -37.13 31.20 17.73
CA LEU A 308 -37.51 32.62 17.65
C LEU A 308 -36.29 33.54 17.48
N VAL A 309 -35.18 33.26 18.17
CA VAL A 309 -33.93 33.99 17.99
C VAL A 309 -33.39 33.80 16.57
N TYR A 310 -33.42 32.58 16.03
CA TYR A 310 -33.01 32.32 14.65
C TYR A 310 -33.91 33.03 13.62
N VAL A 311 -35.22 33.09 13.86
CA VAL A 311 -36.18 33.83 13.03
C VAL A 311 -35.98 35.35 13.16
N CYS A 312 -35.67 35.89 14.33
CA CYS A 312 -35.35 37.31 14.49
C CYS A 312 -34.04 37.69 13.77
N ILE A 313 -32.99 36.86 13.88
CA ILE A 313 -31.70 37.12 13.23
C ILE A 313 -31.83 37.00 11.70
N SER A 314 -32.61 36.05 11.20
CA SER A 314 -32.84 35.89 9.76
C SER A 314 -33.87 36.88 9.19
N GLY A 315 -34.88 37.27 9.97
CA GLY A 315 -35.91 38.26 9.61
C GLY A 315 -35.40 39.71 9.61
N SER A 316 -34.33 39.99 10.35
CA SER A 316 -33.68 41.32 10.34
C SER A 316 -32.81 41.57 9.10
N ILE A 317 -32.59 40.57 8.25
CA ILE A 317 -31.70 40.64 7.08
C ILE A 317 -32.49 40.80 5.75
N SER A 318 -33.77 41.17 5.79
CA SER A 318 -34.52 41.38 4.55
C SER A 318 -35.50 42.55 4.56
N VAL A 319 -35.02 43.76 4.87
CA VAL A 319 -35.65 45.02 4.39
C VAL A 319 -34.57 46.08 4.14
N ALA A 320 -33.72 45.87 3.12
CA ALA A 320 -32.99 46.96 2.50
C ALA A 320 -32.58 46.56 1.07
N GLY A 321 -33.18 47.21 0.07
CA GLY A 321 -32.66 47.15 -1.30
C GLY A 321 -33.50 46.42 -2.34
N MET A 322 -34.83 46.41 -2.22
CA MET A 322 -35.70 46.15 -3.38
C MET A 322 -36.04 47.50 -4.02
N ASN A 323 -35.26 47.97 -5.00
CA ASN A 323 -35.77 49.00 -5.91
C ASN A 323 -35.14 48.92 -7.30
N ARG A 324 -36.02 48.54 -8.24
CA ARG A 324 -36.16 48.99 -9.62
C ARG A 324 -35.10 48.65 -10.66
N GLY A 325 -35.58 47.97 -11.71
CA GLY A 325 -34.98 48.10 -13.04
C GLY A 325 -35.31 46.99 -14.04
N LEU A 326 -36.55 46.51 -14.12
CA LEU A 326 -37.00 45.75 -15.29
C LEU A 326 -37.10 46.70 -16.49
N GLY A 327 -36.20 46.53 -17.46
CA GLY A 327 -36.26 47.18 -18.77
C GLY A 327 -36.15 46.12 -19.87
N LEU A 328 -37.27 45.92 -20.55
CA LEU A 328 -37.49 45.40 -21.92
C LEU A 328 -36.20 45.25 -22.75
N GLY A 329 -35.90 44.11 -23.40
CA GLY A 329 -36.75 43.45 -24.39
C GLY A 329 -36.49 44.02 -25.78
N GLN A 330 -35.53 43.45 -26.54
CA GLN A 330 -35.41 43.48 -28.02
C GLN A 330 -34.50 42.30 -28.41
N VAL A 331 -35.03 41.22 -29.01
CA VAL A 331 -35.37 41.02 -30.43
C VAL A 331 -34.14 40.94 -31.33
N TRP A 332 -34.08 39.82 -32.04
CA TRP A 332 -33.03 39.31 -32.90
C TRP A 332 -32.79 40.19 -34.13
N GLY A 333 -31.53 40.35 -34.51
CA GLY A 333 -31.10 40.91 -35.78
C GLY A 333 -29.97 40.08 -36.37
N TRP A 334 -30.33 39.15 -37.26
CA TRP A 334 -29.45 38.56 -38.25
C TRP A 334 -29.41 39.51 -39.45
N GLY A 335 -28.22 39.90 -39.93
CA GLY A 335 -28.13 40.92 -40.97
C GLY A 335 -26.73 41.24 -41.45
N TRP A 336 -26.15 40.34 -42.24
CA TRP A 336 -25.29 40.55 -43.42
C TRP A 336 -24.16 41.61 -43.40
N GLU A 337 -22.94 41.10 -43.56
CA GLU A 337 -22.05 41.36 -44.71
C GLU A 337 -21.90 42.80 -45.21
N LEU A 338 -20.71 43.37 -45.06
CA LEU A 338 -20.12 44.20 -46.11
C LEU A 338 -18.60 44.21 -46.01
N ARG A 339 -18.03 43.37 -46.87
CA ARG A 339 -16.69 43.43 -47.42
C ARG A 339 -16.52 44.70 -48.27
N ARG A 340 -15.49 45.49 -47.98
CA ARG A 340 -14.64 46.13 -48.99
C ARG A 340 -13.20 46.10 -48.49
#